data_AF-A0A7V9UG91-F1
#
_entry.id   AF-A0A7V9UG91-F1
#
_cell.length_a   1.000
_cell.length_b   1.000
_cell.length_c   1.000
_cell.angle_alpha   90.00
_cell.angle_beta   90.00
_cell.angle_gamma   90.00
#
_symmetry.space_group_name_H-M   'P 1'
#
loop_
_entity.id
_entity.type
_entity.pdbx_description
1 polymer ?
#
loop_
_entity_poly.entity_id
_entity_poly.type
_entity_poly.pdbx_seq_one_letter_code
_entity_poly.pdbx_strand_id
1 'polypeptide(L)' 'MKKNENIILLTTPETLSLMLTQEDAPLRFRCLKMIIVDEWHELLGTKRGVLLELALSRIKTWSSNVQIWALTATYG' A
#
# COMPACT_ATOMS: atom_id res chain seq x y z
N MET A 1 -26.30 -3.30 8.13
CA MET A 1 -24.88 -3.55 7.79
C MET A 1 -24.16 -2.21 7.79
N LYS A 2 -23.22 -1.96 8.72
CA LYS A 2 -22.45 -0.71 8.75
C LYS A 2 -21.55 -0.66 7.52
N LYS A 3 -21.88 0.23 6.59
CA LYS A 3 -21.05 0.57 5.43
C LYS A 3 -19.88 1.39 5.96
N ASN A 4 -18.82 0.72 6.42
CA ASN A 4 -17.57 1.40 6.74
C ASN A 4 -16.92 1.77 5.41
N GLU A 5 -17.34 2.89 4.83
CA GLU A 5 -16.61 3.57 3.77
C GLU A 5 -15.33 4.12 4.39
N ASN A 6 -14.33 3.25 4.59
CA ASN A 6 -13.01 3.68 5.03
C ASN A 6 -12.40 4.51 3.91
N ILE A 7 -12.46 5.83 4.06
CA ILE A 7 -11.84 6.78 3.14
C ILE A 7 -10.31 6.65 3.22
N ILE A 8 -9.78 6.25 4.38
CA ILE A 8 -8.35 6.13 4.66
C ILE A 8 -8.08 4.80 5.39
N LEU A 9 -7.01 4.09 4.99
CA LEU A 9 -6.51 2.88 5.63
C LEU A 9 -5.06 3.12 6.07
N LEU A 10 -4.81 3.05 7.37
CA LEU A 10 -3.45 2.99 7.92
C LEU A 10 -3.09 1.52 8.14
N THR A 11 -1.93 1.09 7.63
CA THR A 11 -1.50 -0.30 7.69
C THR A 11 0.03 -0.38 7.65
N THR A 12 0.58 -1.54 7.99
CA THR A 12 2.01 -1.84 7.79
C THR A 12 2.21 -2.65 6.51
N PRO A 13 3.45 -2.75 5.97
CA PRO A 13 3.72 -3.59 4.81
C PRO A 13 3.26 -5.04 4.99
N GLU A 14 3.46 -5.61 6.17
CA GLU A 14 3.12 -7.00 6.49
C GLU A 14 1.61 -7.22 6.50
N THR A 15 0.85 -6.32 7.15
CA THR A 15 -0.61 -6.38 7.13
C THR A 15 -1.17 -6.14 5.73
N LEU A 16 -0.58 -5.20 4.96
CA LEU A 16 -0.99 -4.97 3.57
C LEU A 16 -0.81 -6.24 2.74
N SER A 17 0.32 -6.94 2.84
CA SER A 17 0.55 -8.19 2.12
C SER A 17 -0.51 -9.24 2.46
N LEU A 18 -0.89 -9.38 3.74
CA LEU A 18 -1.96 -10.29 4.16
C LEU A 18 -3.34 -9.87 3.60
N MET A 19 -3.60 -8.57 3.46
CA MET A 19 -4.83 -8.10 2.83
C MET A 19 -4.87 -8.42 1.34
N LEU A 20 -3.73 -8.37 0.65
CA LEU A 20 -3.63 -8.65 -0.79
C LEU A 20 -3.79 -10.14 -1.14
N THR A 21 -3.71 -11.04 -0.17
CA THR A 21 -3.98 -12.48 -0.35
C THR A 21 -5.47 -12.84 -0.24
N GLN A 22 -6.31 -11.92 0.24
CA GLN A 22 -7.76 -12.16 0.35
C GLN A 22 -8.41 -12.16 -1.03
N GLU A 23 -9.47 -12.97 -1.20
CA GLU A 23 -10.15 -13.15 -2.49
C GLU A 23 -10.79 -11.85 -3.00
N ASP A 24 -11.23 -10.97 -2.09
CA ASP A 24 -11.87 -9.69 -2.41
C ASP A 24 -10.87 -8.55 -2.67
N ALA A 25 -9.57 -8.78 -2.52
CA ALA A 25 -8.54 -7.75 -2.66
C ALA A 25 -8.61 -6.98 -3.99
N PRO A 26 -8.79 -7.62 -5.16
CA PRO A 26 -8.91 -6.89 -6.43
C PRO A 26 -10.07 -5.89 -6.42
N LEU A 27 -11.23 -6.29 -5.89
CA LEU A 27 -12.41 -5.43 -5.79
C LEU A 27 -12.18 -4.28 -4.80
N ARG A 28 -11.55 -4.59 -3.67
CA ARG A 28 -11.28 -3.64 -2.59
C ARG A 28 -10.30 -2.54 -3.00
N PHE A 29 -9.27 -2.86 -3.78
CA PHE A 29 -8.21 -1.93 -4.16
C PHE A 29 -8.36 -1.34 -5.58
N ARG A 30 -9.32 -1.80 -6.40
CA ARG A 30 -9.57 -1.30 -7.76
C ARG A 30 -9.76 0.21 -7.85
N CYS A 31 -10.40 0.82 -6.85
CA CYS A 31 -10.70 2.26 -6.84
C CYS A 31 -9.71 3.08 -5.99
N LEU A 32 -8.56 2.48 -5.62
CA LEU A 32 -7.56 3.16 -4.80
C LEU A 32 -6.92 4.31 -5.60
N LYS A 33 -7.02 5.52 -5.05
CA LYS A 33 -6.49 6.74 -5.69
C LYS A 33 -5.05 7.05 -5.29
N MET A 34 -4.68 6.74 -4.05
CA MET A 34 -3.41 7.17 -3.48
C MET A 34 -2.88 6.15 -2.46
N ILE A 35 -1.56 5.98 -2.44
CA ILE A 35 -0.81 5.31 -1.40
C ILE A 35 0.25 6.29 -0.89
N ILE A 36 0.34 6.43 0.43
CA ILE A 36 1.37 7.22 1.10
C ILE A 36 2.23 6.27 1.91
N VAL A 37 3.53 6.28 1.66
CA VAL A 37 4.52 5.51 2.40
C VAL A 37 5.26 6.46 3.31
N ASP A 38 4.99 6.36 4.60
CA ASP A 38 5.72 7.13 5.61
C ASP A 38 7.06 6.46 5.94
N GLU A 39 8.01 7.27 6.41
CA GLU A 39 9.37 6.83 6.76
C GLU A 39 10.06 6.00 5.67
N TRP A 40 9.94 6.43 4.41
CA TRP A 40 10.45 5.71 3.24
C TRP A 40 11.92 5.28 3.38
N HIS A 41 12.73 6.15 3.98
CA HIS A 41 14.15 5.92 4.19
C HIS A 41 14.45 4.67 5.05
N GLU A 42 13.58 4.30 6.00
CA GLU A 42 13.74 3.08 6.81
C GLU A 42 13.48 1.80 6.00
N LEU A 43 12.78 1.89 4.87
CA LEU A 43 12.39 0.74 4.05
C LEU A 43 13.45 0.39 3.00
N LEU A 44 14.28 1.36 2.60
CA LEU A 44 15.31 1.17 1.58
C LEU A 44 16.29 0.06 1.95
N GLY A 45 16.48 -0.91 1.05
CA GLY A 45 17.42 -2.02 1.24
C GLY A 45 17.00 -3.06 2.30
N THR A 46 15.77 -2.97 2.82
CA THR A 46 15.26 -3.90 3.84
C THR A 46 14.30 -4.95 3.28
N LYS A 47 14.08 -6.04 4.02
CA LYS A 47 13.04 -7.03 3.69
C LYS A 47 11.63 -6.42 3.66
N ARG A 48 11.36 -5.42 4.51
CA ARG A 48 10.09 -4.70 4.56
C ARG A 48 9.91 -3.83 3.31
N GLY A 49 10.98 -3.22 2.81
CA GLY A 49 10.99 -2.51 1.53
C GLY A 49 10.64 -3.41 0.36
N VAL A 50 11.30 -4.57 0.24
CA VAL A 50 10.98 -5.55 -0.81
C VAL A 50 9.52 -6.01 -0.72
N LEU A 51 9.02 -6.26 0.50
CA LEU A 51 7.63 -6.63 0.71
C LEU A 51 6.66 -5.54 0.23
N LEU A 52 6.96 -4.29 0.54
CA LEU A 52 6.17 -3.15 0.09
C LEU A 52 6.23 -3.00 -1.44
N GLU A 53 7.39 -3.11 -2.06
CA GLU A 53 7.54 -3.03 -3.53
C GLU A 53 6.69 -4.08 -4.25
N LEU A 54 6.66 -5.32 -3.74
CA LEU A 54 5.83 -6.40 -4.27
C LEU A 54 4.33 -6.10 -4.06
N ALA A 55 3.96 -5.58 -2.89
CA ALA A 55 2.59 -5.18 -2.59
C ALA A 55 2.10 -4.06 -3.52
N LEU A 56 2.92 -3.01 -3.71
CA LEU A 56 2.63 -1.89 -4.62
C LEU A 56 2.51 -2.37 -6.07
N SER A 57 3.42 -3.24 -6.51
CA SER A 57 3.39 -3.82 -7.85
C SER A 57 2.10 -4.61 -8.09
N ARG A 58 1.64 -5.38 -7.10
CA ARG A 58 0.36 -6.10 -7.17
C ARG A 58 -0.82 -5.14 -7.24
N ILE A 59 -0.86 -4.09 -6.41
CA ILE A 59 -1.95 -3.11 -6.44
C ILE A 59 -2.04 -2.38 -7.78
N LYS A 60 -0.90 -2.06 -8.41
CA LYS A 60 -0.87 -1.42 -9.75
C LYS A 60 -1.55 -2.26 -10.83
N THR A 61 -1.63 -3.59 -10.66
CA THR A 61 -2.37 -4.46 -11.60
C THR A 61 -3.89 -4.27 -11.52
N TRP A 62 -4.41 -3.74 -10.42
CA TRP A 62 -5.84 -3.52 -10.19
C TRP A 62 -6.24 -2.04 -10.25
N SER A 63 -5.34 -1.13 -9.87
CA SER A 63 -5.50 0.32 -9.97
C SER A 63 -4.32 0.94 -10.70
N SER A 64 -4.43 1.05 -12.02
CA SER A 64 -3.35 1.54 -12.90
C SER A 64 -3.03 3.03 -12.69
N ASN A 65 -3.98 3.81 -12.20
CA ASN A 65 -3.86 5.26 -12.01
C ASN A 65 -3.56 5.66 -10.55
N VAL A 66 -3.21 4.70 -9.69
CA VAL A 66 -2.89 4.98 -8.28
C VAL A 66 -1.65 5.87 -8.18
N GLN A 67 -1.75 6.96 -7.42
CA GLN A 67 -0.60 7.80 -7.09
C GLN A 67 0.14 7.23 -5.89
N ILE A 68 1.46 7.16 -5.95
CA ILE A 68 2.29 6.67 -4.84
C ILE A 68 3.19 7.81 -4.38
N TRP A 69 3.05 8.21 -3.12
CA TRP A 69 3.85 9.23 -2.47
C TRP A 69 4.69 8.60 -1.37
N ALA A 70 5.92 9.08 -1.24
CA ALA A 70 6.83 8.67 -0.19
C ALA A 70 7.17 9.90 0.67
N LEU A 71 7.11 9.76 1.98
CA LEU A 71 7.48 10.78 2.95
C LEU A 71 8.74 10.34 3.67
N THR A 72 9.61 11.29 3.94
CA THR A 72 10.79 11.10 4.79
C THR A 72 11.22 12.44 5.36
N ALA A 73 11.69 12.44 6.61
CA ALA A 73 12.25 13.62 7.24
C ALA A 73 13.68 13.91 6.77
N THR A 74 14.41 12.90 6.29
CA THR A 74 15.84 12.99 5.97
C THR A 74 16.17 12.18 4.72
N TYR A 75 16.75 12.86 3.72
CA TYR A 75 17.39 12.21 2.59
C TYR A 75 18.90 12.37 2.76
N GLY A 76 19.56 11.32 3.23
CA GLY A 76 21.01 11.27 3.46
C GLY A 76 21.76 10.77 2.25
#